data_AF-A0A516GCM0-F1
#
_entry.id   AF-A0A516GCM0-F1
#
_cell.length_a   1.000
_cell.length_b   1.000
_cell.length_c   1.000
_cell.angle_alpha   90.00
_cell.angle_beta   90.00
_cell.angle_gamma   90.00
#
_symmetry.space_group_name_H-M   'P 1'
#
loop_
_entity.id
_entity.type
_entity.pdbx_description
1 polymer ?
#
loop_
_entity_poly.entity_id
_entity_poly.type
_entity_poly.pdbx_seq_one_letter_code
_entity_poly.pdbx_strand_id
1 'polypeptide(L)'
;MSVLLHVCRGCRHRETSHHGGDRGYTACACCRGAGDIDPEPVLVQTWAFPDWEPETLYRPGSPWNAGTSHRLELCACSRCFSRFTELGPG
;
A
#
# COMPACT_ATOMS: atom_id res chain seq x y z
N MET A 1 1.00 -8.89 7.07
CA MET A 1 -0.34 -8.84 6.47
C MET A 1 -0.06 -8.25 5.15
N SER A 2 0.17 -9.10 4.15
CA SER A 2 0.53 -8.52 2.87
C SER A 2 -0.53 -7.49 2.46
N VAL A 3 -0.10 -6.33 2.00
CA VAL A 3 -0.99 -5.29 1.48
C VAL A 3 -0.85 -5.24 -0.03
N LEU A 4 -1.94 -4.91 -0.71
CA LEU A 4 -1.89 -4.54 -2.12
C LEU A 4 -1.68 -3.03 -2.23
N LEU A 5 -0.59 -2.63 -2.87
CA LEU A 5 -0.24 -1.22 -3.10
C LEU A 5 0.02 -0.97 -4.57
N HIS A 6 -0.30 0.23 -5.05
CA HIS A 6 0.21 0.72 -6.32
C HIS A 6 1.59 1.35 -6.11
N VAL A 7 2.41 1.32 -7.16
CA VAL A 7 3.75 1.91 -7.17
C VAL A 7 3.93 2.79 -8.39
N CYS A 8 4.75 3.83 -8.26
CA CYS A 8 5.13 4.63 -9.41
C CYS A 8 6.00 3.81 -10.37
N ARG A 9 5.70 3.84 -11.66
CA ARG A 9 6.49 3.16 -12.71
C ARG A 9 7.91 3.72 -12.80
N GLY A 10 8.05 5.04 -12.65
CA GLY A 10 9.33 5.73 -12.79
C GLY A 10 10.30 5.53 -11.63
N CYS A 11 9.82 5.59 -10.38
CA CYS A 11 10.68 5.52 -9.19
C CYS A 11 10.42 4.32 -8.28
N ARG A 12 9.40 3.51 -8.57
CA ARG A 12 8.99 2.32 -7.79
C ARG A 12 8.59 2.60 -6.33
N HIS A 13 8.54 3.86 -5.91
CA HIS A 13 7.97 4.24 -4.61
C HIS A 13 6.46 3.98 -4.57
N ARG A 14 5.96 3.76 -3.36
CA ARG A 14 4.53 3.53 -3.09
C ARG A 14 3.72 4.73 -3.56
N GLU A 15 2.53 4.49 -4.07
CA GLU A 15 1.60 5.56 -4.43
C GLU A 15 1.36 6.54 -3.28
N THR A 16 1.26 6.04 -2.04
CA THR A 16 1.06 6.88 -0.85
C THR A 16 2.16 7.93 -0.68
N SER A 17 3.41 7.61 -1.06
CA SER A 17 4.55 8.53 -1.06
C SER A 17 4.40 9.73 -2.01
N HIS A 18 3.41 9.70 -2.92
CA HIS A 18 3.09 10.80 -3.83
C HIS A 18 1.91 11.67 -3.32
N HIS A 19 1.13 11.16 -2.38
CA HIS A 19 -0.06 11.83 -1.83
C HIS A 19 0.32 12.78 -0.68
N GLY A 20 -0.35 13.94 -0.64
CA GLY A 20 -0.01 15.06 0.24
C GLY A 20 0.00 14.75 1.73
N GLY A 21 -0.83 13.81 2.19
CA GLY A 21 -0.95 13.41 3.61
C GLY A 21 0.24 12.63 4.15
N ASP A 22 0.99 11.93 3.29
CA ASP A 22 2.15 11.09 3.65
C ASP A 22 3.50 11.79 3.32
N ARG A 23 3.45 13.01 2.76
CA ARG A 23 4.64 13.79 2.38
C ARG A 23 5.53 14.15 3.56
N GLY A 24 4.99 14.20 4.77
CA GLY A 24 5.78 14.45 5.98
C GLY A 24 6.73 13.30 6.35
N TYR A 25 6.52 12.11 5.81
CA TYR A 25 7.22 10.90 6.26
C TYR A 25 8.05 10.23 5.16
N THR A 26 7.44 9.92 4.01
CA THR A 26 8.14 9.32 2.86
C THR A 26 7.74 9.99 1.56
N ALA A 27 7.83 11.32 1.49
CA ALA A 27 7.67 12.03 0.22
C ALA A 27 8.63 11.47 -0.82
N CYS A 28 8.09 11.10 -1.99
CA CYS A 28 8.90 10.71 -3.12
C CYS A 28 9.69 11.93 -3.64
N ALA A 29 10.97 12.00 -3.28
CA ALA A 29 11.89 13.06 -3.74
C ALA A 29 12.16 12.99 -5.26
N CYS A 30 11.95 11.83 -5.88
CA CYS A 30 12.19 11.60 -7.30
C CYS A 30 11.17 12.33 -8.19
N CYS A 31 9.87 12.18 -7.90
CA CYS A 31 8.82 12.71 -8.77
C CYS A 31 8.28 14.06 -8.31
N ARG A 32 8.51 14.46 -7.04
CA ARG A 32 8.10 15.76 -6.46
C ARG A 32 6.63 16.14 -6.78
N GLY A 33 5.75 15.16 -6.87
CA GLY A 33 4.40 15.30 -7.44
C GLY A 33 3.68 13.94 -7.48
N ALA A 34 2.60 13.86 -8.26
CA ALA A 34 1.70 12.70 -8.28
C ALA A 34 2.35 11.38 -8.73
N GLY A 35 3.47 11.43 -9.46
CA GLY A 35 4.10 10.24 -10.03
C GLY A 35 3.29 9.63 -11.18
N ASP A 36 3.89 8.66 -11.87
CA ASP A 36 3.22 7.83 -12.89
C ASP A 36 2.82 6.51 -12.23
N ILE A 37 1.63 6.47 -11.63
CA ILE A 37 1.19 5.35 -10.79
C ILE A 37 0.78 4.16 -11.67
N ASP A 38 1.40 3.01 -11.41
CA ASP A 38 1.04 1.76 -12.07
C ASP A 38 -0.32 1.27 -11.56
N PRO A 39 -1.34 1.12 -12.42
CA PRO A 39 -2.63 0.58 -12.02
C PRO A 39 -2.56 -0.88 -11.57
N GLU A 40 -1.47 -1.60 -11.86
CA GLU A 40 -1.32 -2.99 -11.41
C GLU A 40 -0.84 -3.03 -9.95
N PRO A 41 -1.64 -3.56 -9.01
CA PRO A 41 -1.26 -3.61 -7.61
C PRO A 41 -0.18 -4.68 -7.39
N VAL A 42 0.78 -4.37 -6.53
CA VAL A 42 1.81 -5.32 -6.10
C VAL A 42 1.54 -5.79 -4.68
N LEU A 43 1.85 -7.06 -4.43
CA LEU A 43 1.81 -7.64 -3.09
C LEU A 43 3.04 -7.20 -2.31
N VAL A 44 2.84 -6.50 -1.20
CA VAL A 44 3.90 -6.05 -0.30
C VAL A 44 3.75 -6.77 1.03
N GLN A 45 4.75 -7.58 1.37
CA GLN A 45 4.78 -8.28 2.66
C GLN A 45 4.88 -7.29 3.82
N THR A 46 4.15 -7.56 4.90
CA THR A 46 4.25 -6.81 6.17
C THR A 46 4.24 -7.80 7.33
N TRP A 47 4.73 -7.35 8.48
CA TRP A 47 4.97 -8.17 9.66
C TRP A 47 4.38 -7.51 10.90
N ALA A 48 3.77 -8.30 11.78
CA ALA A 48 3.20 -7.80 13.04
C ALA A 48 4.30 -7.73 14.09
N PHE A 49 4.43 -6.58 14.75
CA PHE A 49 5.22 -6.45 15.97
C PHE A 49 4.41 -6.96 17.18
N PRO A 50 5.01 -7.60 18.21
CA PRO A 50 6.46 -7.78 18.45
C PRO A 50 7.11 -9.00 17.79
N ASP A 51 6.32 -10.00 17.41
CA ASP A 51 6.86 -11.32 17.04
C ASP A 51 7.34 -11.41 15.58
N TRP A 52 7.17 -10.33 14.81
CA TRP A 52 7.50 -10.23 13.37
C TRP A 52 6.84 -11.31 12.52
N GLU A 53 5.67 -11.76 12.94
CA GLU A 53 4.94 -12.79 12.22
C GLU A 53 4.37 -12.24 10.90
N PRO A 54 4.41 -13.03 9.80
CA PRO A 54 3.73 -12.67 8.57
C PRO A 54 2.24 -12.58 8.84
N GLU A 55 1.71 -11.38 8.76
CA GLU A 55 0.29 -11.22 9.03
C GLU A 55 -0.52 -11.60 7.73
N THR A 56 -1.83 -11.90 7.80
CA THR A 56 -2.79 -12.22 6.69
C THR A 56 -2.98 -11.14 5.61
N LEU A 57 -3.39 -11.43 4.38
CA LEU A 57 -3.64 -10.38 3.36
C LEU A 57 -4.75 -9.38 3.78
N TYR A 58 -4.46 -8.08 3.84
CA TYR A 58 -5.47 -7.05 4.15
C TYR A 58 -6.44 -6.84 2.98
N ARG A 59 -7.72 -6.63 3.31
CA ARG A 59 -8.76 -6.33 2.33
C ARG A 59 -8.53 -4.95 1.67
N PRO A 60 -8.68 -4.82 0.34
CA PRO A 60 -8.73 -3.51 -0.32
C PRO A 60 -9.78 -2.57 0.32
N GLY A 61 -9.46 -1.27 0.42
CA GLY A 61 -10.30 -0.28 1.12
C GLY A 61 -10.27 -0.33 2.65
N SER A 62 -9.58 -1.30 3.25
CA SER A 62 -9.46 -1.35 4.70
C SER A 62 -8.39 -0.37 5.22
N PRO A 63 -8.54 0.13 6.46
CA PRO A 63 -7.48 0.89 7.10
C PRO A 63 -6.32 -0.04 7.49
N TRP A 64 -5.12 0.30 7.04
CA TRP A 64 -3.86 -0.31 7.45
C TRP A 64 -3.16 0.56 8.51
N ASN A 65 -2.45 -0.06 9.45
CA ASN A 65 -1.83 0.60 10.61
C ASN A 65 -2.81 1.45 11.44
N ALA A 66 -4.07 1.00 11.55
CA ALA A 66 -5.09 1.68 12.33
C ALA A 66 -4.63 1.90 13.79
N GLY A 67 -4.87 3.10 14.33
CA GLY A 67 -4.44 3.46 15.69
C GLY A 67 -2.99 3.94 15.80
N THR A 68 -2.22 3.94 14.72
CA THR A 68 -0.88 4.56 14.67
C THR A 68 -0.94 5.91 13.96
N SER A 69 0.13 6.70 14.11
CA SER A 69 0.37 7.91 13.31
C SER A 69 0.49 7.64 11.80
N HIS A 70 0.68 6.37 11.39
CA HIS A 70 0.94 5.95 10.02
C HIS A 70 -0.24 5.22 9.39
N ARG A 71 -1.45 5.50 9.88
CA ARG A 71 -2.68 4.94 9.33
C ARG A 71 -2.81 5.33 7.85
N LEU A 72 -3.04 4.33 7.00
CA LEU A 72 -3.31 4.51 5.57
C LEU A 72 -4.63 3.81 5.21
N GLU A 73 -5.37 4.36 4.27
CA GLU A 73 -6.50 3.66 3.64
C GLU A 73 -6.00 2.96 2.38
N LEU A 74 -6.16 1.64 2.30
CA LEU A 74 -5.71 0.87 1.15
C LEU A 74 -6.60 1.16 -0.06
N CYS A 75 -6.02 1.17 -1.26
CA CYS A 75 -6.77 1.39 -2.50
C CYS A 75 -7.91 0.36 -2.65
N ALA A 76 -9.12 0.84 -2.99
CA ALA A 76 -10.33 0.03 -3.17
C ALA A 76 -10.72 -0.10 -4.65
N CYS A 77 -9.77 0.03 -5.58
CA CYS A 77 -10.07 -0.09 -7.01
C CYS A 77 -10.41 -1.55 -7.40
N SER A 78 -11.04 -1.72 -8.56
CA SER A 78 -11.43 -3.03 -9.08
C SER A 78 -10.24 -3.99 -9.21
N ARG A 79 -9.07 -3.50 -9.63
CA ARG A 79 -7.84 -4.30 -9.76
C ARG A 79 -7.36 -4.84 -8.42
N CYS A 80 -7.37 -4.03 -7.37
CA CYS A 80 -7.03 -4.48 -6.02
C CYS A 80 -7.99 -5.57 -5.55
N PHE A 81 -9.30 -5.43 -5.78
CA PHE A 81 -10.27 -6.45 -5.41
C PHE A 81 -10.12 -7.75 -6.22
N SER A 82 -9.90 -7.66 -7.53
CA SER A 82 -9.60 -8.82 -8.38
C SER A 82 -8.36 -9.56 -7.86
N ARG A 83 -7.25 -8.84 -7.64
CA ARG A 83 -6.01 -9.44 -7.18
C ARG A 83 -6.12 -10.03 -5.78
N PHE A 84 -6.85 -9.38 -4.88
CA PHE A 84 -7.14 -9.91 -3.54
C PHE A 84 -7.89 -11.24 -3.60
N THR A 85 -8.86 -11.35 -4.51
CA THR A 85 -9.66 -12.57 -4.71
C THR A 85 -8.79 -13.70 -5.26
N GLU A 86 -7.92 -13.41 -6.23
CA GLU A 86 -6.97 -14.38 -6.81
C GLU A 86 -5.98 -14.95 -5.80
N LEU A 87 -5.47 -14.10 -4.91
CA LEU A 87 -4.49 -14.50 -3.89
C LEU A 87 -5.12 -15.33 -2.77
N GLY A 88 -6.46 -15.34 -2.68
CA GLY A 88 -7.21 -15.97 -1.61
C GLY A 88 -7.14 -15.13 -0.32
N PRO A 89 -8.26 -14.64 0.22
CA PRO A 89 -8.27 -14.17 1.60
C PRO A 89 -7.97 -15.38 2.48
N GLY A 90 -6.76 -15.42 3.05
CA GLY A 90 -6.39 -16.39 4.07
C GLY A 90 -7.25 -16.25 5.33
#